data_AF-A0A7T2GKF7-F1
#
_entry.id   AF-A0A7T2GKF7-F1
#
_cell.length_a   1.000
_cell.length_b   1.000
_cell.length_c   1.000
_cell.angle_alpha   90.00
_cell.angle_beta   90.00
_cell.angle_gamma   90.00
#
_symmetry.space_group_name_H-M   'P 1'
#
loop_
_entity.id
_entity.type
_entity.pdbx_description
1 polymer ?
#
loop_
_entity_poly.entity_id
_entity_poly.type
_entity_poly.pdbx_seq_one_letter_code
_entity_poly.pdbx_strand_id
1 'polypeptide(L)' 'MSRRAIHPYLIAKDEEGHFRLTIRETRYNSQHYPLVTSTLQDELFKTATAARAHAKEHYGAEAGQFATK' A
#
# COMPACT_ATOMS: atom_id res chain seq x y z
N MET A 1 -16.21 -12.61 11.32
CA MET A 1 -15.49 -11.98 10.19
C MET A 1 -14.13 -11.54 10.68
N SER A 2 -13.07 -12.29 10.37
CA SER A 2 -11.71 -11.96 10.81
C SER A 2 -11.30 -10.60 10.25
N ARG A 3 -11.06 -9.63 11.15
CA ARG A 3 -10.48 -8.32 10.84
C ARG A 3 -9.03 -8.52 10.40
N ARG A 4 -8.81 -8.94 9.14
CA ARG A 4 -7.45 -8.92 8.58
C ARG A 4 -6.96 -7.48 8.59
N ALA A 5 -5.86 -7.23 9.29
CA ALA A 5 -5.21 -5.93 9.29
C ALA A 5 -4.92 -5.54 7.84
N ILE A 6 -5.56 -4.48 7.37
CA ILE A 6 -5.36 -3.97 6.03
C ILE A 6 -4.02 -3.24 6.05
N HIS A 7 -3.03 -3.82 5.39
CA HIS A 7 -1.71 -3.24 5.31
C HIS A 7 -1.80 -1.97 4.45
N PRO A 8 -1.44 -0.79 4.94
CA PRO A 8 -1.70 0.46 4.22
C PRO A 8 -0.85 0.60 2.95
N TYR A 9 0.21 -0.17 2.76
CA TYR A 9 1.02 -0.13 1.54
C TYR A 9 0.94 -1.46 0.80
N LEU A 10 0.55 -1.43 -0.46
CA LEU A 10 0.54 -2.60 -1.34
C LEU A 10 1.55 -2.40 -2.46
N ILE A 11 2.46 -3.36 -2.61
CA ILE A 11 3.42 -3.40 -3.71
C ILE A 11 3.00 -4.55 -4.62
N ALA A 12 2.71 -4.22 -5.88
CA ALA A 12 2.31 -5.17 -6.90
C ALA A 12 3.24 -5.05 -8.10
N LYS A 13 3.49 -6.17 -8.78
CA LYS A 13 4.23 -6.18 -10.04
C LYS A 13 3.24 -6.08 -11.21
N ASP A 14 3.54 -5.18 -12.12
CA ASP A 14 2.84 -4.96 -13.39
C ASP A 14 3.23 -6.03 -14.43
N GLU A 15 2.44 -6.17 -15.49
CA GLU A 15 2.68 -7.04 -16.64
C GLU A 15 3.99 -6.69 -17.37
N GLU A 16 4.35 -5.41 -17.41
CA GLU A 16 5.62 -4.92 -17.95
C GLU A 16 6.83 -5.20 -17.05
N GLY A 17 6.59 -5.72 -15.84
CA GLY A 17 7.62 -6.10 -14.89
C GLY A 17 8.05 -5.01 -13.90
N HIS A 18 7.44 -3.82 -13.99
CA HIS A 18 7.61 -2.73 -13.03
C HIS A 18 6.87 -3.00 -11.71
N PHE A 19 7.35 -2.45 -10.60
CA PHE A 19 6.67 -2.48 -9.31
C PHE A 19 5.88 -1.19 -9.12
N ARG A 20 4.59 -1.33 -8.79
CA ARG A 20 3.69 -0.22 -8.49
C ARG A 20 3.37 -0.19 -7.00
N LEU A 21 3.37 1.01 -6.44
CA LEU A 21 2.97 1.25 -5.05
C LEU A 21 1.50 1.70 -5.04
N THR A 22 0.67 1.03 -4.25
CA THR A 22 -0.70 1.44 -3.97
C THR A 22 -0.83 1.75 -2.49
N ILE A 23 -1.30 2.95 -2.17
CA ILE A 23 -1.56 3.39 -0.81
C ILE A 23 -3.02 3.12 -0.48
N ARG A 24 -3.26 2.50 0.67
CA ARG A 24 -4.57 2.09 1.16
C ARG A 24 -4.86 2.80 2.47
N GLU A 25 -5.67 3.82 2.40
CA GLU A 25 -6.11 4.56 3.59
C GLU A 25 -7.39 3.95 4.13
N THR A 26 -7.38 3.56 5.40
CA THR A 26 -8.58 3.05 6.09
C THR A 26 -9.11 4.12 7.02
N ARG A 27 -10.31 4.64 6.72
CA ARG A 27 -11.06 5.52 7.62
C ARG A 27 -12.32 4.81 8.11
N TYR A 28 -12.84 5.21 9.28
CA TYR A 28 -14.07 4.65 9.81
C TYR A 28 -15.22 5.64 9.65
N ASN A 29 -16.38 5.17 9.22
CA ASN A 29 -17.59 6.01 9.20
C ASN A 29 -18.20 6.13 10.61
N SER A 30 -19.31 6.87 10.73
CA SER A 30 -20.06 7.05 11.98
C SER A 30 -20.60 5.75 12.60
N GLN A 31 -20.67 4.68 11.82
CA GLN A 31 -21.10 3.33 12.24
C GLN A 31 -19.90 2.40 12.50
N HIS A 32 -18.68 2.94 12.55
CA HIS A 32 -17.43 2.19 12.72
C HIS A 32 -17.18 1.11 11.66
N TYR A 33 -17.71 1.28 10.46
CA TYR A 33 -17.32 0.47 9.31
C TYR A 33 -16.06 1.01 8.65
N PRO A 34 -15.08 0.14 8.32
CA PRO A 34 -13.88 0.55 7.61
C PRO A 34 -14.19 0.85 6.14
N LEU A 35 -13.80 2.04 5.71
CA LEU A 35 -13.80 2.50 4.33
C LEU A 35 -12.34 2.55 3.87
N VAL A 36 -12.01 1.75 2.86
CA VAL A 36 -10.65 1.63 2.33
C VAL A 36 -10.58 2.35 1.00
N THR A 37 -9.76 3.38 0.92
CA THR A 37 -9.47 4.09 -0.33
C THR A 37 -8.14 3.61 -0.85
N SER A 38 -8.10 3.14 -2.09
CA SER A 38 -6.86 2.69 -2.73
C SER A 38 -6.42 3.71 -3.77
N THR A 39 -5.25 4.30 -3.56
CA THR A 39 -4.64 5.30 -4.43
C THR A 39 -3.40 4.70 -5.05
N LEU A 40 -3.44 4.47 -6.36
CA LEU A 40 -2.27 4.04 -7.12
C LEU A 40 -1.31 5.23 -7.24
N GLN A 41 -0.03 5.01 -6.96
CA GLN A 41 1.01 6.00 -7.25
C GLN A 41 1.41 5.86 -8.72
N ASP A 42 1.58 7.00 -9.40
CA ASP A 42 1.99 7.03 -10.81
C ASP A 42 3.45 6.57 -11.01
N GLU A 43 4.23 6.56 -9.93
CA GLU A 43 5.64 6.22 -9.98
C GLU A 43 5.87 4.71 -10.15
N LEU A 44 6.71 4.37 -11.13
CA LEU A 44 7.09 3.00 -11.46
C LEU A 44 8.46 2.69 -10.85
N PHE A 45 8.52 1.65 -10.03
CA PHE A 45 9.74 1.21 -9.39
C PHE A 45 10.36 0.00 -10.10
N LYS A 46 11.68 -0.02 -10.24
CA LYS A 46 12.40 -1.18 -10.81
C LYS A 46 12.43 -2.39 -9.88
N THR A 47 12.34 -2.16 -8.57
CA THR A 47 12.40 -3.21 -7.54
C THR A 47 11.37 -2.96 -6.44
N ALA A 48 10.91 -4.03 -5.79
CA ALA A 48 10.05 -3.92 -4.61
C ALA A 48 10.72 -3.16 -3.46
N THR A 49 12.04 -3.26 -3.32
CA THR A 49 12.80 -2.53 -2.30
C THR A 49 12.78 -1.02 -2.53
N ALA A 50 12.87 -0.57 -3.79
CA ALA A 50 12.75 0.85 -4.14
C ALA A 50 11.35 1.38 -3.78
N ALA A 51 10.29 0.64 -4.10
CA ALA A 51 8.92 1.01 -3.72
C ALA A 51 8.75 1.09 -2.19
N ARG A 52 9.35 0.18 -1.42
CA ARG A 52 9.35 0.23 0.06
C ARG A 52 10.12 1.43 0.60
N ALA A 53 11.29 1.73 0.03
CA ALA A 53 12.10 2.87 0.44
C ALA A 53 11.34 4.19 0.20
N HIS A 54 10.75 4.36 -0.97
CA HIS A 54 9.92 5.52 -1.29
C HIS A 54 8.74 5.66 -0.32
N ALA A 55 8.01 4.57 -0.06
CA ALA A 55 6.92 4.58 0.92
C ALA A 55 7.40 4.96 2.33
N LYS A 56 8.58 4.50 2.75
CA LYS A 56 9.16 4.81 4.05
C LYS A 56 9.58 6.27 4.15
N GLU A 57 10.19 6.82 3.11
CA GLU A 57 10.73 8.17 3.08
C GLU A 57 9.63 9.24 2.94
N HIS A 58 8.67 9.04 2.03
CA HIS A 58 7.62 10.02 1.74
C HIS A 58 6.39 9.87 2.63
N TYR A 59 6.06 8.64 3.06
CA TYR A 59 4.82 8.34 3.79
C TYR A 59 5.05 7.75 5.18
N GLY A 60 6.32 7.64 5.62
CA GLY A 60 6.63 7.10 6.96
C GLY A 60 6.28 5.63 7.13
N ALA A 61 6.19 4.87 6.04
CA ALA A 61 5.80 3.46 6.07
C ALA A 61 6.74 2.58 6.90
N GLU A 62 6.16 1.71 7.73
CA GLU A 62 6.91 0.73 8.54
C GLU A 62 6.94 -0.65 7.89
N ALA A 63 7.93 -1.48 8.25
CA ALA A 63 8.13 -2.81 7.64
C ALA A 63 6.91 -3.74 7.75
N GLY A 64 6.14 -3.65 8.84
CA GLY A 64 4.92 -4.45 9.05
C GLY A 64 3.68 -3.94 8.30
N GLN A 65 3.78 -2.80 7.61
CA GLN A 65 2.66 -2.15 6.94
C GLN A 65 2.60 -2.45 5.43
N PHE A 66 3.54 -3.24 4.92
CA PHE A 66 3.61 -3.62 3.52
C PHE A 66 2.94 -4.97 3.25
N ALA A 67 2.05 -5.01 2.27
CA ALA A 67 1.62 -6.22 1.60
C ALA A 67 2.28 -6.31 0.22
N THR A 68 2.63 -7.52 -0.19
CA THR A 68 3.12 -7.81 -1.54
C THR A 68 2.12 -8.75 -2.20
N LYS A 69 1.73 -8.47 -3.45
CA LYS A 69 0.80 -9.29 -4.23
C LYS A 69 1.40 -9.65 -5.58
#